data_AF-A0A6I6MPR5-F1
#
_entry.id   AF-A0A6I6MPR5-F1
#
_cell.length_a   1.000
_cell.length_b   1.000
_cell.length_c   1.000
_cell.angle_alpha   90.00
_cell.angle_beta   90.00
_cell.angle_gamma   90.00
#
_symmetry.space_group_name_H-M   'P 1'
#
loop_
_entity.id
_entity.type
_entity.pdbx_description
1 polymer ?
#
loop_
_entity_poly.entity_id
_entity_poly.type
_entity_poly.pdbx_seq_one_letter_code
_entity_poly.pdbx_strand_id
1 'polypeptide(L)'
;MNLSPTPKFATATSQRVWEDYLTTIDEARALVLNSRWADDPVGCAQAQYLIQMLQAFGFSVYMAPRQRYPHFYMQTIFLPFESGFGAPCPDFHYRWTFVDGSKTYRLKGKVGSTRWLELQAQRGFWGDANQSNLGTWDFDDFNIAADGSFEIIASPKRHDGNWIELDPAAPNITVMLREAWYDWENEKGIDIHIECLDRDANEPVALSQAEVERRVKAIGFLTKFSVDFFLKLVDRILAEGGDKNTFWAENMAETKNVGGNPRAVYPKIVFELEEDEAIICESEIPNARFWSVQVADPFFQTVDYAYHQSSLNGHQAQLDADGKARIVIARKDPGVPNWIDTVDNGTGVFQWRWYVADRHPMPTARKVKLAELREHLPADTPVVTPAQRREIIHRRAKAVLRRFGI
;
A
#
# COMPACT_ATOMS: atom_id res chain seq x y z
N MET A 1 -18.75 33.15 -24.40
CA MET A 1 -18.20 33.67 -23.13
C MET A 1 -16.76 34.04 -23.41
N ASN A 2 -16.41 35.34 -23.47
CA ASN A 2 -15.02 35.77 -23.72
C ASN A 2 -14.25 35.73 -22.39
N LEU A 3 -13.55 34.63 -22.11
CA LEU A 3 -12.64 34.54 -20.98
C LEU A 3 -11.34 35.26 -21.35
N SER A 4 -10.91 36.22 -20.51
CA SER A 4 -9.60 36.86 -20.66
C SER A 4 -8.49 35.82 -20.43
N PRO A 5 -7.47 35.73 -21.30
CA PRO A 5 -6.34 34.83 -21.09
C PRO A 5 -5.45 35.28 -19.92
N THR A 6 -5.50 36.56 -19.55
CA THR A 6 -4.75 37.09 -18.40
C THR A 6 -5.60 36.97 -17.13
N PRO A 7 -5.12 36.24 -16.11
CA PRO A 7 -5.82 36.13 -14.83
C PRO A 7 -5.81 37.46 -14.08
N LYS A 8 -6.97 37.86 -13.54
CA LYS A 8 -7.11 39.11 -12.78
C LYS A 8 -6.47 39.07 -11.38
N PHE A 9 -6.47 37.90 -10.76
CA PHE A 9 -6.07 37.72 -9.35
C PHE A 9 -4.90 36.75 -9.16
N ALA A 10 -4.43 36.07 -10.21
CA ALA A 10 -3.25 35.22 -10.09
C ALA A 10 -2.00 36.12 -9.99
N THR A 11 -1.20 35.90 -8.97
CA THR A 11 0.02 36.68 -8.74
C THR A 11 1.18 36.07 -9.52
N ALA A 12 2.26 36.84 -9.71
CA ALA A 12 3.50 36.30 -10.25
C ALA A 12 4.05 35.13 -9.42
N THR A 13 3.83 35.15 -8.09
CA THR A 13 4.18 34.04 -7.20
C THR A 13 3.39 32.77 -7.53
N SER A 14 2.06 32.86 -7.69
CA SER A 14 1.24 31.69 -8.05
C SER A 14 1.66 31.10 -9.40
N GLN A 15 1.95 31.97 -10.37
CA GLN A 15 2.42 31.54 -11.69
C GLN A 15 3.76 30.80 -11.60
N ARG A 16 4.72 31.34 -10.85
CA ARG A 16 6.01 30.69 -10.61
C ARG A 16 5.87 29.36 -9.87
N VAL A 17 4.98 29.28 -8.88
CA VAL A 17 4.70 28.02 -8.17
C VAL A 17 4.18 26.94 -9.13
N TRP A 18 3.30 27.32 -10.05
CA TRP A 18 2.78 26.40 -11.06
C TRP A 18 3.88 25.94 -12.03
N GLU A 19 4.75 26.86 -12.48
CA GLU A 19 5.90 26.54 -13.31
C GLU A 19 6.88 25.58 -12.60
N ASP A 20 7.24 25.87 -11.34
CA ASP A 20 8.09 25.01 -10.52
C ASP A 20 7.49 23.60 -10.36
N TYR A 21 6.16 23.52 -10.18
CA TYR A 21 5.42 22.25 -10.12
C TYR A 21 5.57 21.46 -11.42
N LEU A 22 5.32 22.09 -12.58
CA LEU A 22 5.44 21.44 -13.88
C LEU A 22 6.86 20.95 -14.15
N THR A 23 7.88 21.76 -13.82
CA THR A 23 9.29 21.35 -13.91
C THR A 23 9.57 20.13 -13.05
N THR A 24 9.11 20.11 -11.80
CA THR A 24 9.32 18.98 -10.89
C THR A 24 8.65 17.70 -11.38
N ILE A 25 7.44 17.81 -11.96
CA ILE A 25 6.74 16.66 -12.55
C ILE A 25 7.49 16.13 -13.78
N ASP A 26 7.99 17.00 -14.66
CA ASP A 26 8.75 16.55 -15.84
C ASP A 26 10.10 15.94 -15.46
N GLU A 27 10.75 16.43 -14.40
CA GLU A 27 11.93 15.79 -13.83
C GLU A 27 11.61 14.38 -13.30
N ALA A 28 10.53 14.21 -12.54
CA ALA A 28 10.10 12.89 -12.05
C ALA A 28 9.79 11.93 -13.21
N ARG A 29 9.12 12.45 -14.25
CA ARG A 29 8.80 11.73 -15.48
C ARG A 29 10.07 11.30 -16.23
N ALA A 30 11.02 12.20 -16.38
CA ALA A 30 12.30 11.89 -17.00
C ALA A 30 13.08 10.84 -16.21
N LEU A 31 13.06 10.89 -14.88
CA LEU A 31 13.72 9.88 -14.03
C LEU A 31 13.17 8.47 -14.28
N VAL A 32 11.84 8.30 -14.24
CA VAL A 32 11.24 6.97 -14.43
C VAL A 32 11.41 6.44 -15.86
N LEU A 33 11.30 7.31 -16.88
CA LEU A 33 11.43 6.92 -18.29
C LEU A 33 12.87 6.59 -18.70
N ASN A 34 13.87 7.18 -18.03
CA ASN A 34 15.28 6.85 -18.28
C ASN A 34 15.78 5.69 -17.41
N SER A 35 14.90 5.09 -16.58
CA SER A 35 15.25 3.90 -15.83
C SER A 35 15.31 2.68 -16.74
N ARG A 36 16.09 1.66 -16.34
CA ARG A 36 16.17 0.37 -17.05
C ARG A 36 14.84 -0.40 -17.12
N TRP A 37 13.83 0.01 -16.36
CA TRP A 37 12.54 -0.65 -16.31
C TRP A 37 11.53 -0.06 -17.31
N ALA A 38 11.94 0.98 -18.05
CA ALA A 38 11.15 1.62 -19.10
C ALA A 38 11.79 1.43 -20.49
N ASP A 39 12.65 0.41 -20.65
CA ASP A 39 13.39 0.14 -21.89
C ASP A 39 12.59 -0.64 -22.96
N ASP A 40 11.41 -1.14 -22.59
CA ASP A 40 10.43 -1.75 -23.48
C ASP A 40 9.10 -0.95 -23.55
N PRO A 41 8.22 -1.20 -24.55
CA PRO A 41 6.96 -0.47 -24.69
C PRO A 41 6.00 -0.58 -23.51
N VAL A 42 5.95 -1.73 -22.82
CA VAL A 42 5.07 -1.95 -21.66
C VAL A 42 5.63 -1.19 -20.46
N GLY A 43 6.92 -1.35 -20.17
CA GLY A 43 7.60 -0.61 -19.10
C GLY A 43 7.48 0.90 -19.25
N CYS A 44 7.69 1.42 -20.47
CA CYS A 44 7.53 2.83 -20.79
C CYS A 44 6.08 3.32 -20.58
N ALA A 45 5.07 2.51 -20.93
CA ALA A 45 3.68 2.85 -20.68
C ALA A 45 3.33 2.87 -19.18
N GLN A 46 3.82 1.89 -18.40
CA GLN A 46 3.62 1.86 -16.95
C GLN A 46 4.32 3.03 -16.24
N ALA A 47 5.52 3.40 -16.67
CA ALA A 47 6.23 4.58 -16.18
C ALA A 47 5.41 5.87 -16.36
N GLN A 48 4.72 6.05 -17.50
CA GLN A 48 3.82 7.19 -17.69
C GLN A 48 2.58 7.12 -16.81
N TYR A 49 2.00 5.93 -16.67
CA TYR A 49 0.86 5.69 -15.80
C TYR A 49 1.19 6.08 -14.35
N LEU A 50 2.36 5.68 -13.85
CA LEU A 50 2.86 6.03 -12.51
C LEU A 50 2.81 7.54 -12.26
N ILE A 51 3.30 8.35 -13.19
CA ILE A 51 3.36 9.81 -13.04
C ILE A 51 1.96 10.42 -12.92
N GLN A 52 0.99 9.90 -13.68
CA GLN A 52 -0.39 10.39 -13.61
C GLN A 52 -1.07 9.94 -12.32
N MET A 53 -0.86 8.69 -11.92
CA MET A 53 -1.36 8.16 -10.65
C MET A 53 -0.79 8.91 -9.45
N LEU A 54 0.51 9.23 -9.43
CA LEU A 54 1.15 9.96 -8.33
C LEU A 54 0.62 11.40 -8.20
N GLN A 55 0.25 12.06 -9.31
CA GLN A 55 -0.40 13.37 -9.25
C GLN A 55 -1.81 13.27 -8.65
N ALA A 56 -2.59 12.27 -9.04
CA ALA A 56 -3.91 12.02 -8.45
C ALA A 56 -3.79 11.71 -6.95
N PHE A 57 -2.84 10.86 -6.57
CA PHE A 57 -2.54 10.56 -5.17
C PHE A 57 -2.09 11.81 -4.39
N GLY A 58 -1.19 12.61 -4.96
CA GLY A 58 -0.74 13.86 -4.35
C GLY A 58 -1.90 14.84 -4.13
N PHE A 59 -2.86 14.92 -5.06
CA PHE A 59 -4.09 15.67 -4.82
C PHE A 59 -4.85 15.13 -3.60
N SER A 60 -5.06 13.82 -3.51
CA SER A 60 -5.77 13.17 -2.39
C SER A 60 -5.09 13.38 -1.02
N VAL A 61 -3.76 13.49 -1.00
CA VAL A 61 -2.97 13.64 0.24
C VAL A 61 -2.73 15.10 0.63
N TYR A 62 -2.41 15.98 -0.33
CA TYR A 62 -2.04 17.36 -0.03
C TYR A 62 -3.16 18.35 -0.31
N MET A 63 -3.90 18.21 -1.41
CA MET A 63 -4.87 19.24 -1.84
C MET A 63 -6.26 19.05 -1.22
N ALA A 64 -6.79 17.83 -1.33
CA ALA A 64 -8.14 17.50 -0.93
C ALA A 64 -8.40 17.62 0.59
N PRO A 65 -7.48 17.21 1.49
CA PRO A 65 -7.82 17.10 2.90
C PRO A 65 -8.19 18.42 3.58
N ARG A 66 -9.14 18.33 4.52
CA ARG A 66 -9.56 19.39 5.43
C ARG A 66 -9.49 18.85 6.85
N GLN A 67 -8.39 19.10 7.57
CA GLN A 67 -8.13 18.51 8.90
C GLN A 67 -9.15 18.93 9.98
N ARG A 68 -9.92 19.99 9.74
CA ARG A 68 -11.06 20.43 10.56
C ARG A 68 -12.36 19.66 10.31
N TYR A 69 -12.45 19.01 9.14
CA TYR A 69 -13.57 18.21 8.68
C TYR A 69 -13.06 16.81 8.28
N PRO A 70 -12.38 16.11 9.22
CA PRO A 70 -11.73 14.85 8.91
C PRO A 70 -12.77 13.81 8.55
N HIS A 71 -12.39 12.92 7.66
CA HIS A 71 -13.05 11.65 7.43
C HIS A 71 -12.00 10.63 7.02
N PHE A 72 -12.38 9.36 7.05
CA PHE A 72 -11.52 8.28 6.57
C PHE A 72 -11.69 8.15 5.06
N TYR A 73 -10.64 8.53 4.33
CA TYR A 73 -10.53 8.37 2.90
C TYR A 73 -10.27 6.89 2.58
N MET A 74 -11.19 6.26 1.85
CA MET A 74 -11.08 4.87 1.38
C MET A 74 -11.01 4.77 -0.14
N GLN A 75 -11.63 5.70 -0.86
CA GLN A 75 -11.81 5.64 -2.31
C GLN A 75 -10.87 6.57 -3.10
N THR A 76 -9.80 7.05 -2.47
CA THR A 76 -8.88 8.02 -3.09
C THR A 76 -7.41 7.69 -2.87
N ILE A 77 -7.12 6.60 -2.13
CA ILE A 77 -5.79 6.19 -1.67
C ILE A 77 -5.75 4.65 -1.72
N PHE A 78 -4.78 4.09 -2.44
CA PHE A 78 -4.54 2.63 -2.54
C PHE A 78 -5.76 1.80 -2.96
N LEU A 79 -6.60 2.37 -3.83
CA LEU A 79 -7.65 1.60 -4.48
C LEU A 79 -7.08 0.47 -5.34
N PRO A 80 -7.77 -0.69 -5.42
CA PRO A 80 -7.45 -1.72 -6.40
C PRO A 80 -7.44 -1.09 -7.79
N PHE A 81 -6.48 -1.39 -8.65
CA PHE A 81 -6.35 -0.82 -10.00
C PHE A 81 -5.92 0.64 -10.09
N GLU A 82 -6.65 1.60 -9.52
CA GLU A 82 -6.47 3.01 -9.91
C GLU A 82 -5.31 3.72 -9.19
N SER A 83 -4.92 3.26 -7.99
CA SER A 83 -3.96 3.98 -7.15
C SER A 83 -3.02 3.08 -6.33
N GLY A 84 -2.59 1.94 -6.88
CA GLY A 84 -1.85 0.89 -6.18
C GLY A 84 -0.32 1.06 -6.05
N PHE A 85 0.23 2.27 -5.91
CA PHE A 85 1.69 2.47 -5.83
C PHE A 85 2.29 2.16 -4.44
N GLY A 86 3.55 1.74 -4.40
CA GLY A 86 4.25 1.39 -3.16
C GLY A 86 3.92 0.01 -2.59
N ALA A 87 3.40 -0.88 -3.44
CA ALA A 87 2.95 -2.22 -3.09
C ALA A 87 2.05 -2.28 -1.82
N PRO A 88 0.95 -1.49 -1.75
CA PRO A 88 -0.07 -1.70 -0.72
C PRO A 88 -0.54 -3.15 -0.72
N CYS A 89 -0.82 -3.69 0.47
CA CYS A 89 -1.23 -5.07 0.60
C CYS A 89 -2.68 -5.25 0.09
N PRO A 90 -2.96 -6.15 -0.88
CA PRO A 90 -4.31 -6.46 -1.38
C PRO A 90 -5.29 -6.91 -0.29
N ASP A 91 -4.76 -7.46 0.79
CA ASP A 91 -5.51 -7.92 1.94
C ASP A 91 -5.91 -6.78 2.87
N PHE A 92 -5.28 -5.62 2.76
CA PHE A 92 -5.54 -4.50 3.66
C PHE A 92 -6.53 -3.52 3.04
N HIS A 93 -7.59 -3.21 3.78
CA HIS A 93 -8.45 -2.08 3.48
C HIS A 93 -7.91 -0.86 4.21
N TYR A 94 -7.05 -0.10 3.53
CA TYR A 94 -6.43 1.10 4.08
C TYR A 94 -7.46 2.23 4.17
N ARG A 95 -7.54 2.88 5.32
CA ARG A 95 -8.27 4.14 5.47
C ARG A 95 -7.35 5.20 6.04
N TRP A 96 -7.23 6.32 5.36
CA TRP A 96 -6.37 7.40 5.79
C TRP A 96 -7.22 8.56 6.27
N THR A 97 -6.81 9.24 7.31
CA THR A 97 -7.36 10.53 7.69
C THR A 97 -6.23 11.47 8.07
N PHE A 98 -6.46 12.76 7.89
CA PHE A 98 -5.44 13.78 8.07
C PHE A 98 -5.89 14.72 9.18
N VAL A 99 -5.06 14.87 10.20
CA VAL A 99 -5.39 15.62 11.42
C VAL A 99 -4.28 16.61 11.77
N ASP A 100 -4.63 17.63 12.54
CA ASP A 100 -3.74 18.63 13.11
C ASP A 100 -3.41 18.20 14.55
N GLY A 101 -2.14 17.96 14.84
CA GLY A 101 -1.73 17.38 16.13
C GLY A 101 -2.00 18.27 17.34
N SER A 102 -2.27 19.56 17.13
CA SER A 102 -2.64 20.50 18.20
C SER A 102 -4.09 20.37 18.70
N LYS A 103 -4.85 19.39 18.18
CA LYS A 103 -6.31 19.32 18.28
C LYS A 103 -6.79 17.98 18.80
N THR A 104 -8.04 17.97 19.24
CA THR A 104 -8.73 16.82 19.82
C THR A 104 -9.72 16.25 18.81
N TYR A 105 -9.66 14.94 18.63
CA TYR A 105 -10.53 14.19 17.74
C TYR A 105 -11.18 13.02 18.49
N ARG A 106 -12.41 12.70 18.12
CA ARG A 106 -13.09 11.47 18.54
C ARG A 106 -13.19 10.52 17.36
N LEU A 107 -12.68 9.31 17.54
CA LEU A 107 -12.91 8.18 16.65
C LEU A 107 -13.95 7.28 17.32
N LYS A 108 -15.01 6.92 16.61
CA LYS A 108 -16.05 6.02 17.14
C LYS A 108 -16.55 5.09 16.06
N GLY A 109 -17.05 3.93 16.47
CA GLY A 109 -17.54 2.95 15.53
C GLY A 109 -17.75 1.59 16.14
N LYS A 110 -17.72 0.57 15.29
CA LYS A 110 -17.91 -0.83 15.67
C LYS A 110 -16.92 -1.71 14.90
N VAL A 111 -16.17 -2.52 15.64
CA VAL A 111 -15.25 -3.48 15.03
C VAL A 111 -16.00 -4.52 14.21
N GLY A 112 -15.38 -4.94 13.12
CA GLY A 112 -15.87 -6.00 12.25
C GLY A 112 -15.44 -7.38 12.73
N SER A 113 -15.30 -8.31 11.79
CA SER A 113 -14.77 -9.66 12.01
C SER A 113 -13.44 -9.88 11.28
N THR A 114 -12.79 -8.81 10.82
CA THR A 114 -11.51 -8.87 10.13
C THR A 114 -10.40 -9.38 11.06
N ARG A 115 -9.40 -10.01 10.47
CA ARG A 115 -8.35 -10.75 11.20
C ARG A 115 -7.54 -9.87 12.15
N TRP A 116 -7.32 -8.62 11.76
CA TRP A 116 -6.48 -7.68 12.50
C TRP A 116 -6.80 -6.23 12.12
N LEU A 117 -6.80 -5.35 13.12
CA LEU A 117 -7.05 -3.92 12.97
C LEU A 117 -5.94 -3.15 13.68
N GLU A 118 -5.36 -2.17 13.00
CA GLU A 118 -4.28 -1.35 13.56
C GLU A 118 -4.42 0.11 13.13
N LEU A 119 -4.26 1.03 14.08
CA LEU A 119 -4.07 2.45 13.81
C LEU A 119 -2.58 2.81 13.86
N GLN A 120 -2.12 3.57 12.89
CA GLN A 120 -0.80 4.18 12.89
C GLN A 120 -0.91 5.68 12.69
N ALA A 121 -0.24 6.46 13.55
CA ALA A 121 -0.09 7.89 13.36
C ALA A 121 1.33 8.19 12.85
N GLN A 122 1.41 8.96 11.77
CA GLN A 122 2.65 9.41 11.16
C GLN A 122 2.68 10.94 11.20
N ARG A 123 3.78 11.51 11.71
CA ARG A 123 4.08 12.94 11.53
C ARG A 123 4.27 13.18 10.03
N GLY A 124 3.70 14.27 9.54
CA GLY A 124 3.77 14.65 8.13
C GLY A 124 2.83 13.84 7.25
N PHE A 125 2.78 14.25 6.00
CA PHE A 125 2.18 13.50 4.90
C PHE A 125 3.26 12.73 4.13
N TRP A 126 2.86 11.81 3.26
CA TRP A 126 3.80 11.03 2.46
C TRP A 126 4.72 11.95 1.65
N GLY A 127 6.03 11.81 1.84
CA GLY A 127 7.02 12.68 1.19
C GLY A 127 7.34 13.96 1.96
N ASP A 128 6.79 14.20 3.15
CA ASP A 128 7.31 15.26 4.01
C ASP A 128 8.71 14.88 4.55
N ALA A 129 9.64 15.83 4.55
CA ALA A 129 11.03 15.56 4.95
C ALA A 129 11.20 15.11 6.42
N ASN A 130 10.24 15.46 7.29
CA ASN A 130 10.21 15.08 8.71
C ASN A 130 9.21 13.95 9.00
N GLN A 131 8.84 13.18 7.98
CA GLN A 131 7.95 12.04 8.14
C GLN A 131 8.53 11.05 9.15
N SER A 132 7.71 10.64 10.12
CA SER A 132 8.13 9.71 11.17
C SER A 132 6.94 9.07 11.86
N ASN A 133 7.14 7.88 12.42
CA ASN A 133 6.11 7.19 13.20
C ASN A 133 5.92 7.87 14.57
N LEU A 134 4.70 8.34 14.86
CA LEU A 134 4.32 8.84 16.17
C LEU A 134 3.81 7.73 17.08
N GLY A 135 3.18 6.71 16.50
CA GLY A 135 2.73 5.55 17.25
C GLY A 135 1.95 4.56 16.41
N THR A 136 1.79 3.37 16.95
CA THR A 136 1.08 2.26 16.32
C THR A 136 0.34 1.49 17.40
N TRP A 137 -0.98 1.35 17.24
CA TRP A 137 -1.89 0.80 18.24
C TRP A 137 -2.66 -0.36 17.63
N ASP A 138 -2.62 -1.51 18.31
CA ASP A 138 -3.48 -2.65 17.97
C ASP A 138 -4.86 -2.40 18.58
N PHE A 139 -5.94 -2.74 17.87
CA PHE A 139 -7.28 -2.58 18.43
C PHE A 139 -7.54 -3.50 19.63
N ASP A 140 -6.81 -4.62 19.72
CA ASP A 140 -6.92 -5.54 20.86
C ASP A 140 -6.45 -4.90 22.18
N ASP A 141 -5.66 -3.82 22.10
CA ASP A 141 -5.20 -3.06 23.27
C ASP A 141 -6.24 -2.02 23.74
N PHE A 142 -7.29 -1.78 22.97
CA PHE A 142 -8.37 -0.85 23.33
C PHE A 142 -9.49 -1.57 24.10
N ASN A 143 -10.16 -0.80 24.96
CA ASN A 143 -11.42 -1.22 25.57
C ASN A 143 -12.51 -1.18 24.51
N ILE A 144 -12.85 -2.34 23.98
CA ILE A 144 -13.97 -2.55 23.06
C ILE A 144 -15.15 -3.12 23.86
N ALA A 145 -16.33 -2.54 23.69
CA ALA A 145 -17.53 -3.02 24.36
C ALA A 145 -17.93 -4.41 23.83
N ALA A 146 -18.75 -5.15 24.60
CA ALA A 146 -19.18 -6.50 24.24
C ALA A 146 -19.95 -6.57 22.90
N ASP A 147 -20.58 -5.47 22.48
CA ASP A 147 -21.26 -5.36 21.19
C ASP A 147 -20.33 -4.94 20.03
N GLY A 148 -19.02 -4.82 20.29
CA GLY A 148 -18.01 -4.39 19.35
C GLY A 148 -17.86 -2.88 19.22
N SER A 149 -18.65 -2.07 19.93
CA SER A 149 -18.54 -0.61 19.86
C SER A 149 -17.27 -0.09 20.56
N PHE A 150 -16.74 1.01 20.04
CA PHE A 150 -15.58 1.67 20.62
C PHE A 150 -15.67 3.20 20.48
N GLU A 151 -14.99 3.88 21.39
CA GLU A 151 -14.63 5.29 21.29
C GLU A 151 -13.14 5.42 21.61
N ILE A 152 -12.41 6.23 20.84
CA ILE A 152 -10.99 6.56 21.03
C ILE A 152 -10.85 8.08 20.92
N ILE A 153 -10.17 8.70 21.88
CA ILE A 153 -9.79 10.11 21.80
C ILE A 153 -8.36 10.22 21.27
N ALA A 154 -8.17 10.96 20.18
CA ALA A 154 -6.85 11.34 19.69
C ALA A 154 -6.59 12.81 20.02
N SER A 155 -5.58 13.11 20.83
CA SER A 155 -5.36 14.46 21.35
C SER A 155 -3.92 14.69 21.85
N PRO A 156 -3.46 15.97 21.91
CA PRO A 156 -2.16 16.31 22.51
C PRO A 156 -2.16 16.25 24.04
N LYS A 157 -3.34 16.24 24.66
CA LYS A 157 -3.50 16.09 26.11
C LYS A 157 -3.98 14.68 26.43
N ARG A 158 -3.42 14.09 27.48
CA ARG A 158 -3.83 12.77 27.99
C ARG A 158 -5.34 12.73 28.22
N HIS A 159 -5.98 11.63 27.83
CA HIS A 159 -7.37 11.33 28.12
C HIS A 159 -7.49 9.97 28.80
N ASP A 160 -8.53 9.79 29.61
CA ASP A 160 -8.88 8.50 30.21
C ASP A 160 -9.49 7.56 29.17
N GLY A 161 -9.35 6.25 29.39
CA GLY A 161 -9.84 5.22 28.47
C GLY A 161 -8.94 5.04 27.26
N ASN A 162 -9.55 4.80 26.09
CA ASN A 162 -8.82 4.60 24.85
C ASN A 162 -8.29 5.94 24.33
N TRP A 163 -6.97 6.07 24.30
CA TRP A 163 -6.32 7.33 23.94
C TRP A 163 -5.15 7.11 22.98
N ILE A 164 -5.07 7.99 21.99
CA ILE A 164 -3.98 8.11 21.03
C ILE A 164 -3.34 9.48 21.22
N GLU A 165 -2.03 9.49 21.47
CA GLU A 165 -1.27 10.73 21.59
C GLU A 165 -1.06 11.38 20.22
N LEU A 166 -1.33 12.69 20.14
CA LEU A 166 -0.99 13.52 19.00
C LEU A 166 0.10 14.51 19.38
N ASP A 167 1.02 14.77 18.45
CA ASP A 167 2.09 15.74 18.68
C ASP A 167 1.61 17.16 18.37
N PRO A 168 1.48 18.06 19.37
CA PRO A 168 0.95 19.41 19.15
C PRO A 168 1.85 20.28 18.26
N ALA A 169 3.12 19.90 18.05
CA ALA A 169 4.03 20.57 17.13
C ALA A 169 3.98 19.99 15.71
N ALA A 170 3.12 19.00 15.42
CA ALA A 170 2.90 18.45 14.10
C ALA A 170 1.60 18.99 13.50
N PRO A 171 1.64 20.03 12.63
CA PRO A 171 0.43 20.55 12.00
C PRO A 171 -0.19 19.57 10.99
N ASN A 172 0.60 18.61 10.51
CA ASN A 172 0.17 17.55 9.60
C ASN A 172 0.48 16.20 10.26
N ILE A 173 -0.56 15.41 10.52
CA ILE A 173 -0.44 14.01 10.93
C ILE A 173 -1.34 13.18 10.01
N THR A 174 -0.77 12.11 9.45
CA THR A 174 -1.54 11.07 8.76
C THR A 174 -1.89 9.99 9.78
N VAL A 175 -3.18 9.74 9.98
CA VAL A 175 -3.67 8.59 10.77
C VAL A 175 -4.18 7.54 9.79
N MET A 176 -3.53 6.39 9.77
CA MET A 176 -3.82 5.28 8.88
C MET A 176 -4.42 4.12 9.68
N LEU A 177 -5.61 3.69 9.28
CA LEU A 177 -6.20 2.43 9.69
C LEU A 177 -5.79 1.35 8.68
N ARG A 178 -5.09 0.33 9.16
CA ARG A 178 -4.85 -0.91 8.43
C ARG A 178 -5.83 -1.96 8.93
N GLU A 179 -6.77 -2.32 8.08
CA GLU A 179 -7.71 -3.41 8.35
C GLU A 179 -7.32 -4.62 7.51
N ALA A 180 -6.84 -5.68 8.16
CA ALA A 180 -6.39 -6.90 7.52
C ALA A 180 -7.55 -7.87 7.27
N TRP A 181 -7.92 -8.02 6.01
CA TRP A 181 -8.88 -9.01 5.54
C TRP A 181 -8.17 -10.31 5.17
N TYR A 182 -8.50 -11.40 5.85
CA TYR A 182 -7.85 -12.70 5.61
C TYR A 182 -8.79 -13.62 4.82
N ASP A 183 -10.02 -13.81 5.30
CA ASP A 183 -11.11 -14.37 4.53
C ASP A 183 -11.91 -13.25 3.83
N TRP A 184 -11.50 -12.95 2.59
CA TRP A 184 -12.11 -11.89 1.80
C TRP A 184 -13.60 -12.13 1.52
N GLU A 185 -14.07 -13.37 1.56
CA GLU A 185 -15.43 -13.76 1.19
C GLU A 185 -16.39 -13.69 2.39
N ASN A 186 -15.93 -13.90 3.63
CA ASN A 186 -16.84 -14.02 4.77
C ASN A 186 -16.64 -12.99 5.88
N GLU A 187 -15.51 -12.27 5.89
CA GLU A 187 -15.28 -11.24 6.90
C GLU A 187 -16.17 -10.00 6.68
N LYS A 188 -16.32 -9.22 7.75
CA LYS A 188 -17.03 -7.94 7.75
C LYS A 188 -16.10 -6.85 8.23
N GLY A 189 -16.10 -5.73 7.53
CA GLY A 189 -15.24 -4.60 7.86
C GLY A 189 -15.70 -3.84 9.09
N ILE A 190 -14.76 -3.11 9.69
CA ILE A 190 -15.01 -2.07 10.69
C ILE A 190 -15.84 -0.94 10.11
N ASP A 191 -16.78 -0.46 10.92
CA ASP A 191 -17.42 0.84 10.76
C ASP A 191 -16.70 1.85 11.66
N ILE A 192 -16.23 2.96 11.09
CA ILE A 192 -15.44 3.96 11.82
C ILE A 192 -15.68 5.36 11.29
N HIS A 193 -15.88 6.30 12.22
CA HIS A 193 -16.03 7.71 11.97
C HIS A 193 -15.05 8.51 12.81
N ILE A 194 -14.69 9.69 12.31
CA ILE A 194 -13.86 10.67 13.02
C ILE A 194 -14.54 12.02 13.02
N GLU A 195 -14.46 12.75 14.14
CA GLU A 195 -14.88 14.14 14.25
C GLU A 195 -13.81 14.96 14.98
N CYS A 196 -13.66 16.23 14.59
CA CYS A 196 -12.83 17.20 15.31
C CYS A 196 -13.66 17.87 16.41
N LEU A 197 -13.24 17.76 17.67
CA LEU A 197 -13.93 18.34 18.82
C LEU A 197 -13.58 19.83 19.03
N ASP A 198 -12.41 20.26 18.53
CA ASP A 198 -11.90 21.62 18.66
C ASP A 198 -12.17 22.48 17.41
N ARG A 199 -13.33 22.28 16.75
CA ARG A 199 -13.69 22.99 15.52
C ARG A 199 -14.30 24.36 15.83
N ASP A 200 -13.74 25.42 15.25
CA ASP A 200 -14.42 26.73 15.16
C ASP A 200 -15.36 26.72 13.94
N ALA A 201 -16.65 26.95 14.19
CA ALA A 201 -17.67 27.00 13.14
C ALA A 201 -17.52 28.21 12.20
N ASN A 202 -16.76 29.24 12.59
CA ASN A 202 -16.55 30.45 11.80
C ASN A 202 -15.31 30.38 10.90
N GLU A 203 -14.49 29.34 11.02
CA GLU A 203 -13.27 29.19 10.22
C GLU A 203 -13.61 28.91 8.73
N PRO A 204 -13.02 29.63 7.75
CA PRO A 204 -13.29 29.39 6.33
C PRO A 204 -12.89 27.98 5.88
N VAL A 205 -13.76 27.32 5.12
CA VAL A 205 -13.47 26.01 4.49
C VAL A 205 -12.54 26.15 3.28
N ALA A 206 -12.59 27.30 2.61
CA ALA A 206 -11.76 27.59 1.45
C ALA A 206 -10.30 27.78 1.86
N LEU A 207 -9.39 27.16 1.11
CA LEU A 207 -7.95 27.34 1.33
C LEU A 207 -7.54 28.75 0.91
N SER A 208 -6.63 29.35 1.68
CA SER A 208 -5.97 30.58 1.25
C SER A 208 -5.07 30.32 0.04
N GLN A 209 -4.79 31.37 -0.72
CA GLN A 209 -3.87 31.28 -1.86
C GLN A 209 -2.50 30.73 -1.46
N ALA A 210 -1.94 31.19 -0.34
CA ALA A 210 -0.65 30.71 0.16
C ALA A 210 -0.66 29.21 0.50
N GLU A 211 -1.77 28.70 1.03
CA GLU A 211 -1.91 27.27 1.36
C GLU A 211 -2.06 26.41 0.09
N VAL A 212 -2.79 26.91 -0.92
CA VAL A 212 -2.86 26.25 -2.24
C VAL A 212 -1.48 26.19 -2.88
N GLU A 213 -0.74 27.30 -2.89
CA GLU A 213 0.63 27.37 -3.43
C GLU A 213 1.56 26.38 -2.73
N ARG A 214 1.50 26.29 -1.39
CA ARG A 214 2.28 25.30 -0.62
C ARG A 214 1.92 23.87 -1.01
N ARG A 215 0.63 23.55 -1.12
CA ARG A 215 0.15 22.20 -1.47
C ARG A 215 0.52 21.80 -2.90
N VAL A 216 0.45 22.72 -3.86
CA VAL A 216 0.90 22.47 -5.24
C VAL A 216 2.37 22.07 -5.28
N LYS A 217 3.24 22.80 -4.58
CA LYS A 217 4.67 22.42 -4.45
C LYS A 217 4.86 21.05 -3.82
N ALA A 218 4.09 20.76 -2.76
CA ALA A 218 4.18 19.49 -2.06
C ALA A 218 3.78 18.29 -2.95
N ILE A 219 2.79 18.44 -3.84
CA ILE A 219 2.43 17.41 -4.82
C ILE A 219 3.58 17.12 -5.80
N GLY A 220 4.22 18.18 -6.31
CA GLY A 220 5.40 18.03 -7.16
C GLY A 220 6.51 17.28 -6.43
N PHE A 221 6.81 17.69 -5.19
CA PHE A 221 7.82 17.02 -4.36
C PHE A 221 7.49 15.55 -4.10
N LEU A 222 6.25 15.24 -3.66
CA LEU A 222 5.79 13.87 -3.44
C LEU A 222 5.98 13.00 -4.67
N THR A 223 5.68 13.53 -5.86
CA THR A 223 5.75 12.78 -7.12
C THR A 223 7.19 12.38 -7.41
N LYS A 224 8.12 13.36 -7.37
CA LYS A 224 9.54 13.11 -7.58
C LYS A 224 10.14 12.22 -6.49
N PHE A 225 9.81 12.48 -5.23
CA PHE A 225 10.23 11.67 -4.08
C PHE A 225 9.80 10.21 -4.24
N SER A 226 8.56 9.94 -4.63
CA SER A 226 8.04 8.58 -4.76
C SER A 226 8.76 7.80 -5.87
N VAL A 227 8.97 8.42 -7.04
CA VAL A 227 9.74 7.83 -8.14
C VAL A 227 11.17 7.50 -7.68
N ASP A 228 11.87 8.49 -7.12
CA ASP A 228 13.24 8.33 -6.66
C ASP A 228 13.37 7.24 -5.58
N PHE A 229 12.45 7.22 -4.62
CA PHE A 229 12.44 6.25 -3.53
C PHE A 229 12.29 4.82 -4.04
N PHE A 230 11.28 4.54 -4.87
CA PHE A 230 11.03 3.16 -5.32
C PHE A 230 12.07 2.65 -6.30
N LEU A 231 12.60 3.51 -7.20
CA LEU A 231 13.71 3.11 -8.07
C LEU A 231 14.96 2.74 -7.25
N LYS A 232 15.31 3.58 -6.25
CA LYS A 232 16.42 3.28 -5.33
C LYS A 232 16.19 2.02 -4.51
N LEU A 233 14.95 1.76 -4.11
CA LEU A 233 14.61 0.54 -3.38
C LEU A 233 14.84 -0.71 -4.25
N VAL A 234 14.44 -0.69 -5.52
CA VAL A 234 14.73 -1.80 -6.45
C VAL A 234 16.23 -1.98 -6.64
N ASP A 235 16.98 -0.90 -6.85
CA ASP A 235 18.44 -0.95 -7.00
C ASP A 235 19.11 -1.55 -5.75
N ARG A 236 18.62 -1.19 -4.56
CA ARG A 236 19.10 -1.73 -3.29
C ARG A 236 18.82 -3.23 -3.16
N ILE A 237 17.60 -3.67 -3.48
CA ILE A 237 17.24 -5.11 -3.45
C ILE A 237 18.22 -5.90 -4.33
N LEU A 238 18.51 -5.42 -5.55
CA LEU A 238 19.43 -6.09 -6.46
C LEU A 238 20.88 -6.08 -5.95
N ALA A 239 21.36 -4.94 -5.46
CA ALA A 239 22.74 -4.77 -5.02
C ALA A 239 23.05 -5.57 -3.75
N GLU A 240 22.12 -5.62 -2.79
CA GLU A 240 22.33 -6.27 -1.50
C GLU A 240 21.82 -7.70 -1.45
N GLY A 241 20.81 -8.04 -2.26
CA GLY A 241 20.19 -9.38 -2.32
C GLY A 241 20.97 -10.41 -3.11
N GLY A 242 21.99 -10.01 -3.88
CA GLY A 242 22.78 -10.92 -4.70
C GLY A 242 22.14 -11.24 -6.06
N ASP A 243 21.58 -10.22 -6.71
CA ASP A 243 20.90 -10.26 -8.02
C ASP A 243 19.42 -10.71 -8.00
N LYS A 244 18.78 -10.74 -9.18
CA LYS A 244 17.39 -11.13 -9.41
C LYS A 244 17.08 -12.53 -8.86
N ASN A 245 15.81 -12.76 -8.56
CA ASN A 245 15.28 -14.02 -8.03
C ASN A 245 15.89 -14.46 -6.68
N THR A 246 16.53 -13.55 -5.94
CA THR A 246 17.09 -13.82 -4.62
C THR A 246 16.41 -12.95 -3.57
N PHE A 247 16.04 -13.56 -2.43
CA PHE A 247 15.35 -12.85 -1.35
C PHE A 247 16.29 -11.93 -0.59
N TRP A 248 15.79 -10.72 -0.35
CA TRP A 248 16.38 -9.72 0.51
C TRP A 248 15.31 -9.11 1.40
N ALA A 249 15.66 -8.72 2.61
CA ALA A 249 14.75 -8.01 3.50
C ALA A 249 15.44 -6.82 4.14
N GLU A 250 14.70 -5.73 4.26
CA GLU A 250 15.14 -4.52 4.95
C GLU A 250 15.35 -4.79 6.44
N ASN A 251 16.30 -4.07 7.03
CA ASN A 251 16.37 -4.00 8.47
C ASN A 251 15.12 -3.26 9.00
N MET A 252 14.46 -3.83 10.01
CA MET A 252 13.27 -3.25 10.64
C MET A 252 13.46 -1.82 11.18
N ALA A 253 14.70 -1.41 11.46
CA ALA A 253 14.97 -0.02 11.87
C ALA A 253 14.67 0.99 10.75
N GLU A 254 14.82 0.59 9.49
CA GLU A 254 14.70 1.46 8.32
C GLU A 254 13.23 1.64 7.89
N THR A 255 12.39 0.62 8.07
CA THR A 255 10.97 0.66 7.68
C THR A 255 10.16 1.65 8.53
N LYS A 256 10.65 2.03 9.71
CA LYS A 256 9.99 2.95 10.65
C LYS A 256 9.87 4.39 10.13
N ASN A 257 10.76 4.82 9.23
CA ASN A 257 10.89 6.23 8.83
C ASN A 257 10.21 6.55 7.49
N VAL A 258 9.66 5.55 6.79
CA VAL A 258 9.10 5.70 5.44
C VAL A 258 7.72 5.05 5.31
N GLY A 259 6.88 5.17 6.35
CA GLY A 259 5.46 4.77 6.30
C GLY A 259 5.17 3.25 6.30
N GLY A 260 6.19 2.41 6.35
CA GLY A 260 6.06 0.97 6.56
C GLY A 260 5.42 0.64 7.90
N ASN A 261 4.83 -0.55 8.02
CA ASN A 261 4.33 -1.01 9.31
C ASN A 261 5.52 -1.49 10.17
N PRO A 262 5.75 -0.94 11.37
CA PRO A 262 6.86 -1.32 12.23
C PRO A 262 6.75 -2.73 12.81
N ARG A 263 5.58 -3.37 12.70
CA ARG A 263 5.31 -4.76 13.14
C ARG A 263 5.45 -5.79 12.01
N ALA A 264 6.00 -5.36 10.87
CA ALA A 264 6.13 -6.18 9.68
C ALA A 264 7.57 -6.36 9.24
N VAL A 265 7.86 -7.54 8.70
CA VAL A 265 9.08 -7.81 7.92
C VAL A 265 8.67 -8.15 6.49
N TYR A 266 9.42 -7.60 5.54
CA TYR A 266 9.11 -7.64 4.13
C TYR A 266 10.24 -8.27 3.30
N PRO A 267 10.38 -9.61 3.28
CA PRO A 267 11.23 -10.26 2.29
C PRO A 267 10.72 -9.93 0.88
N LYS A 268 11.63 -9.56 -0.01
CA LYS A 268 11.34 -9.17 -1.39
C LYS A 268 12.32 -9.87 -2.33
N ILE A 269 11.87 -10.14 -3.54
CA ILE A 269 12.73 -10.43 -4.69
C ILE A 269 12.42 -9.41 -5.78
N VAL A 270 13.42 -9.05 -6.56
CA VAL A 270 13.19 -8.59 -7.94
C VAL A 270 13.17 -9.85 -8.80
N PHE A 271 12.00 -10.22 -9.30
CA PHE A 271 11.87 -11.44 -10.11
C PHE A 271 12.15 -11.15 -11.57
N GLU A 272 12.66 -12.16 -12.29
CA GLU A 272 12.72 -12.19 -13.76
C GLU A 272 12.52 -13.62 -14.24
N LEU A 273 11.56 -13.80 -15.15
CA LEU A 273 11.21 -15.08 -15.74
C LEU A 273 10.68 -14.95 -17.18
N GLU A 274 11.09 -15.89 -18.02
CA GLU A 274 10.57 -16.06 -19.38
C GLU A 274 9.19 -16.76 -19.38
N GLU A 275 8.50 -16.78 -20.52
CA GLU A 275 7.17 -17.40 -20.63
C GLU A 275 7.09 -18.90 -20.31
N ASP A 276 8.21 -19.61 -20.44
CA ASP A 276 8.34 -21.04 -20.17
C ASP A 276 9.04 -21.34 -18.83
N GLU A 277 9.21 -20.32 -17.98
CA GLU A 277 9.85 -20.42 -16.68
C GLU A 277 8.86 -20.20 -15.53
N ALA A 278 9.22 -20.71 -14.36
CA ALA A 278 8.52 -20.44 -13.11
C ALA A 278 9.54 -20.27 -11.97
N ILE A 279 9.18 -19.49 -10.94
CA ILE A 279 9.97 -19.37 -9.71
C ILE A 279 9.18 -20.00 -8.58
N ILE A 280 9.79 -20.97 -7.90
CA ILE A 280 9.24 -21.58 -6.69
C ILE A 280 9.84 -20.83 -5.50
N CYS A 281 8.99 -20.10 -4.78
CA CYS A 281 9.33 -19.47 -3.51
C CYS A 281 8.88 -20.38 -2.36
N GLU A 282 9.81 -20.81 -1.50
CA GLU A 282 9.54 -21.72 -0.40
C GLU A 282 9.82 -21.04 0.95
N SER A 283 8.91 -21.21 1.91
CA SER A 283 9.15 -20.81 3.30
C SER A 283 8.41 -21.70 4.29
N GLU A 284 8.99 -21.88 5.48
CA GLU A 284 8.22 -22.31 6.65
C GLU A 284 7.32 -21.17 7.12
N ILE A 285 6.13 -21.48 7.62
CA ILE A 285 5.24 -20.46 8.19
C ILE A 285 5.54 -20.30 9.69
N PRO A 286 5.96 -19.11 10.16
CA PRO A 286 6.15 -18.85 11.58
C PRO A 286 4.79 -18.70 12.30
N ASN A 287 4.80 -18.60 13.63
CA ASN A 287 3.59 -18.20 14.34
C ASN A 287 3.38 -16.70 14.12
N ALA A 288 2.63 -16.36 13.06
CA ALA A 288 2.30 -15.00 12.67
C ALA A 288 0.80 -14.76 12.78
N ARG A 289 0.41 -13.57 13.23
CA ARG A 289 -1.01 -13.16 13.19
C ARG A 289 -1.54 -13.11 11.77
N PHE A 290 -0.69 -12.67 10.84
CA PHE A 290 -0.99 -12.48 9.44
C PHE A 290 0.26 -12.65 8.56
N TRP A 291 0.10 -13.30 7.41
CA TRP A 291 1.11 -13.31 6.36
C TRP A 291 0.47 -13.28 4.97
N SER A 292 1.17 -12.68 4.02
CA SER A 292 0.74 -12.69 2.62
C SER A 292 1.91 -12.52 1.66
N VAL A 293 1.63 -12.79 0.39
CA VAL A 293 2.51 -12.61 -0.74
C VAL A 293 1.80 -11.84 -1.84
N GLN A 294 2.53 -11.00 -2.57
CA GLN A 294 2.00 -10.34 -3.77
C GLN A 294 3.07 -10.03 -4.79
N VAL A 295 2.64 -9.78 -6.02
CA VAL A 295 3.43 -9.16 -7.08
C VAL A 295 3.11 -7.67 -7.21
N ALA A 296 4.13 -6.91 -7.54
CA ALA A 296 4.08 -5.56 -8.08
C ALA A 296 4.96 -5.49 -9.33
N ASP A 297 4.72 -4.50 -10.18
CA ASP A 297 5.60 -4.19 -11.31
C ASP A 297 6.97 -3.64 -10.82
N PRO A 298 7.93 -3.40 -11.72
CA PRO A 298 9.24 -2.84 -11.34
C PRO A 298 9.19 -1.46 -10.69
N PHE A 299 8.09 -0.73 -10.81
CA PHE A 299 7.89 0.59 -10.22
C PHE A 299 7.12 0.54 -8.88
N PHE A 300 6.98 -0.66 -8.30
CA PHE A 300 6.21 -0.90 -7.08
C PHE A 300 4.71 -0.60 -7.22
N GLN A 301 4.16 -0.67 -8.43
CA GLN A 301 2.71 -0.64 -8.63
C GLN A 301 2.14 -2.05 -8.43
N THR A 302 1.20 -2.18 -7.50
CA THR A 302 0.49 -3.43 -7.27
C THR A 302 -0.28 -3.78 -8.53
N VAL A 303 0.00 -4.96 -9.09
CA VAL A 303 -0.72 -5.46 -10.25
C VAL A 303 -2.15 -5.86 -9.88
N ASP A 304 -3.00 -6.06 -10.89
CA ASP A 304 -4.39 -6.46 -10.66
C ASP A 304 -4.44 -7.70 -9.75
N TYR A 305 -5.15 -7.57 -8.63
CA TYR A 305 -5.41 -8.64 -7.70
C TYR A 305 -6.91 -8.97 -7.57
N ALA A 306 -7.80 -8.29 -8.27
CA ALA A 306 -9.22 -8.63 -8.30
C ALA A 306 -9.51 -9.67 -9.39
N TYR A 307 -9.00 -9.48 -10.61
CA TYR A 307 -9.23 -10.40 -11.73
C TYR A 307 -8.03 -11.31 -12.03
N HIS A 308 -6.95 -11.21 -11.25
CA HIS A 308 -5.82 -12.14 -11.28
C HIS A 308 -5.48 -12.64 -9.88
N GLN A 309 -4.92 -13.85 -9.80
CA GLN A 309 -4.36 -14.40 -8.57
C GLN A 309 -2.92 -13.92 -8.42
N SER A 310 -2.72 -12.61 -8.30
CA SER A 310 -1.40 -11.97 -8.14
C SER A 310 -0.97 -11.79 -6.68
N SER A 311 -1.83 -12.22 -5.74
CA SER A 311 -1.54 -12.24 -4.32
C SER A 311 -2.26 -13.39 -3.63
N LEU A 312 -1.68 -13.87 -2.53
CA LEU A 312 -2.28 -14.85 -1.64
C LEU A 312 -1.94 -14.49 -0.19
N ASN A 313 -2.87 -14.74 0.72
CA ASN A 313 -2.63 -14.70 2.15
C ASN A 313 -2.76 -16.13 2.73
N GLY A 314 -2.40 -16.35 3.99
CA GLY A 314 -2.46 -17.70 4.56
C GLY A 314 -3.85 -18.27 4.85
N HIS A 315 -4.94 -17.54 4.62
CA HIS A 315 -6.28 -18.13 4.52
C HIS A 315 -6.54 -18.71 3.12
N GLN A 316 -5.93 -18.12 2.09
CA GLN A 316 -6.10 -18.51 0.68
C GLN A 316 -5.07 -19.55 0.22
N ALA A 317 -3.85 -19.49 0.75
CA ALA A 317 -2.76 -20.38 0.39
C ALA A 317 -2.94 -21.76 1.01
N GLN A 318 -2.56 -22.80 0.25
CA GLN A 318 -2.51 -24.18 0.72
C GLN A 318 -1.10 -24.50 1.21
N LEU A 319 -0.96 -24.98 2.43
CA LEU A 319 0.30 -25.54 2.90
C LEU A 319 0.45 -26.98 2.40
N ASP A 320 1.69 -27.35 2.08
CA ASP A 320 2.02 -28.72 1.71
C ASP A 320 2.03 -29.64 2.94
N ALA A 321 2.10 -30.96 2.74
CA ALA A 321 2.09 -31.93 3.84
C ALA A 321 3.26 -31.78 4.83
N ASP A 322 4.36 -31.14 4.42
CA ASP A 322 5.50 -30.80 5.28
C ASP A 322 5.31 -29.47 6.05
N GLY A 323 4.15 -28.83 5.92
CA GLY A 323 3.80 -27.58 6.61
C GLY A 323 4.41 -26.33 5.99
N LYS A 324 5.11 -26.43 4.87
CA LYS A 324 5.67 -25.27 4.16
C LYS A 324 4.68 -24.66 3.19
N ALA A 325 4.87 -23.37 2.92
CA ALA A 325 4.24 -22.70 1.79
C ALA A 325 5.20 -22.70 0.61
N ARG A 326 4.77 -23.31 -0.50
CA ARG A 326 5.43 -23.20 -1.80
C ARG A 326 4.55 -22.37 -2.72
N ILE A 327 5.04 -21.20 -3.09
CA ILE A 327 4.38 -20.23 -3.96
C ILE A 327 5.05 -20.29 -5.33
N VAL A 328 4.27 -20.44 -6.39
CA VAL A 328 4.79 -20.54 -7.76
C VAL A 328 4.49 -19.24 -8.50
N ILE A 329 5.50 -18.46 -8.84
CA ILE A 329 5.38 -17.27 -9.68
C ILE A 329 5.59 -17.70 -11.14
N ALA A 330 4.61 -17.43 -12.00
CA ALA A 330 4.69 -17.75 -13.43
C ALA A 330 3.74 -16.88 -14.25
N ARG A 331 4.09 -16.61 -15.51
CA ARG A 331 3.25 -15.84 -16.46
C ARG A 331 2.02 -16.60 -16.96
N LYS A 332 2.02 -17.93 -16.85
CA LYS A 332 0.93 -18.82 -17.30
C LYS A 332 0.53 -19.74 -16.16
N ASP A 333 -0.77 -20.00 -16.01
CA ASP A 333 -1.30 -20.87 -14.96
C ASP A 333 -0.68 -22.28 -15.05
N PRO A 334 0.14 -22.69 -14.06
CA PRO A 334 0.73 -24.03 -14.05
C PRO A 334 -0.23 -25.12 -13.53
N GLY A 335 -1.45 -24.73 -13.17
CA GLY A 335 -2.44 -25.62 -12.56
C GLY A 335 -2.11 -26.00 -11.12
N VAL A 336 -1.39 -25.16 -10.38
CA VAL A 336 -1.09 -25.37 -8.94
C VAL A 336 -1.89 -24.41 -8.06
N PRO A 337 -2.27 -24.78 -6.82
CA PRO A 337 -3.09 -23.92 -5.96
C PRO A 337 -2.46 -22.55 -5.69
N ASN A 338 -1.21 -22.55 -5.23
CA ASN A 338 -0.45 -21.37 -4.82
C ASN A 338 0.27 -20.67 -5.99
N TRP A 339 -0.38 -20.57 -7.14
CA TRP A 339 0.14 -19.81 -8.27
C TRP A 339 0.01 -18.31 -8.01
N ILE A 340 1.00 -17.54 -8.42
CA ILE A 340 0.97 -16.09 -8.46
C ILE A 340 1.16 -15.64 -9.90
N ASP A 341 0.11 -15.06 -10.45
CA ASP A 341 0.10 -14.46 -11.78
C ASP A 341 0.88 -13.15 -11.75
N THR A 342 1.79 -12.96 -12.71
CA THR A 342 2.58 -11.73 -12.84
C THR A 342 1.87 -10.64 -13.63
N VAL A 343 0.69 -10.92 -14.19
CA VAL A 343 -0.16 -9.96 -14.92
C VAL A 343 0.65 -9.29 -16.04
N ASP A 344 1.10 -10.11 -16.98
CA ASP A 344 1.91 -9.75 -18.15
C ASP A 344 3.36 -9.32 -17.89
N ASN A 345 3.78 -9.17 -16.62
CA ASN A 345 5.14 -8.78 -16.30
C ASN A 345 6.10 -9.97 -16.35
N GLY A 346 7.17 -9.85 -17.16
CA GLY A 346 8.32 -10.77 -17.11
C GLY A 346 9.27 -10.47 -15.95
N THR A 347 9.26 -9.22 -15.49
CA THR A 347 10.11 -8.71 -14.40
C THR A 347 9.29 -7.81 -13.48
N GLY A 348 9.58 -7.85 -12.18
CA GLY A 348 8.88 -7.03 -11.20
C GLY A 348 9.36 -7.30 -9.78
N VAL A 349 8.56 -6.92 -8.79
CA VAL A 349 8.84 -7.16 -7.38
C VAL A 349 7.84 -8.16 -6.83
N PHE A 350 8.34 -9.21 -6.18
CA PHE A 350 7.50 -10.09 -5.37
C PHE A 350 7.83 -9.87 -3.90
N GLN A 351 6.80 -9.68 -3.09
CA GLN A 351 6.92 -9.32 -1.69
C GLN A 351 6.18 -10.30 -0.81
N TRP A 352 6.90 -10.89 0.13
CA TRP A 352 6.36 -11.64 1.27
C TRP A 352 6.19 -10.69 2.46
N ARG A 353 5.17 -10.92 3.29
CA ARG A 353 4.93 -10.15 4.52
C ARG A 353 4.76 -11.08 5.70
N TRP A 354 5.50 -10.81 6.75
CA TRP A 354 5.31 -11.41 8.07
C TRP A 354 4.85 -10.31 9.02
N TYR A 355 3.64 -10.42 9.58
CA TYR A 355 3.11 -9.45 10.54
C TYR A 355 2.88 -10.10 11.90
N VAL A 356 3.38 -9.44 12.94
CA VAL A 356 3.26 -9.88 14.33
C VAL A 356 3.67 -11.36 14.44
N ALA A 357 4.89 -11.64 14.00
CA ALA A 357 5.47 -12.98 13.94
C ALA A 357 6.53 -13.16 15.03
N ASP A 358 6.63 -14.36 15.58
CA ASP A 358 7.65 -14.74 16.56
C ASP A 358 9.07 -14.86 15.96
N ARG A 359 9.13 -15.21 14.67
CA ARG A 359 10.34 -15.26 13.85
C ARG A 359 10.05 -14.84 12.41
N HIS A 360 11.09 -14.49 11.67
CA HIS A 360 11.00 -13.99 10.30
C HIS A 360 11.85 -14.87 9.37
N PRO A 361 11.38 -16.07 8.99
CA PRO A 361 12.14 -16.94 8.10
C PRO A 361 12.34 -16.24 6.76
N MET A 362 13.58 -16.29 6.25
CA MET A 362 13.88 -15.81 4.90
C MET A 362 13.43 -16.89 3.91
N PRO A 363 12.47 -16.60 3.00
CA PRO A 363 12.11 -17.56 1.98
C PRO A 363 13.28 -17.82 1.03
N THR A 364 13.25 -18.96 0.34
CA THR A 364 14.17 -19.26 -0.77
C THR A 364 13.43 -19.16 -2.08
N ALA A 365 14.15 -18.93 -3.17
CA ALA A 365 13.60 -18.89 -4.52
C ALA A 365 14.43 -19.78 -5.44
N ARG A 366 13.75 -20.54 -6.31
CA ARG A 366 14.38 -21.40 -7.33
C ARG A 366 13.63 -21.26 -8.65
N LYS A 367 14.34 -20.79 -9.68
CA LYS A 367 13.83 -20.75 -11.05
C LYS A 367 13.92 -22.14 -11.69
N VAL A 368 12.86 -22.56 -12.38
CA VAL A 368 12.74 -23.86 -13.06
C VAL A 368 12.02 -23.68 -14.40
N LYS A 369 12.10 -24.69 -15.28
CA LYS A 369 11.23 -24.72 -16.46
C LYS A 369 9.82 -25.12 -16.07
N LEU A 370 8.83 -24.52 -16.71
CA LEU A 370 7.42 -24.79 -16.45
C LEU A 370 7.06 -26.26 -16.72
N ALA A 371 7.69 -26.87 -17.72
CA ALA A 371 7.54 -28.29 -18.05
C ALA A 371 8.05 -29.23 -16.93
N GLU A 372 9.01 -28.79 -16.12
CA GLU A 372 9.65 -29.55 -15.04
C GLU A 372 9.04 -29.20 -13.66
N LEU A 373 8.17 -28.19 -13.60
CA LEU A 373 7.66 -27.62 -12.34
C LEU A 373 7.13 -28.69 -11.38
N ARG A 374 6.39 -29.68 -11.88
CA ARG A 374 5.79 -30.73 -11.05
C ARG A 374 6.82 -31.63 -10.38
N GLU A 375 7.99 -31.84 -10.98
CA GLU A 375 9.08 -32.63 -10.42
C GLU A 375 9.73 -31.92 -9.23
N HIS A 376 9.55 -30.60 -9.14
CA HIS A 376 10.10 -29.73 -8.11
C HIS A 376 9.13 -29.42 -6.96
N LEU A 377 7.91 -29.96 -7.02
CA LEU A 377 6.86 -29.79 -6.01
C LEU A 377 6.55 -31.13 -5.32
N PRO A 378 5.97 -31.11 -4.11
CA PRO A 378 5.49 -32.32 -3.46
C PRO A 378 4.54 -33.12 -4.35
N ALA A 379 4.66 -34.46 -4.33
CA ALA A 379 3.89 -35.35 -5.19
C ALA A 379 2.36 -35.25 -4.98
N ASP A 380 1.94 -34.81 -3.80
CA ASP A 380 0.55 -34.57 -3.42
C ASP A 380 0.06 -33.14 -3.73
N THR A 381 0.88 -32.29 -4.36
CA THR A 381 0.46 -30.95 -4.79
C THR A 381 -0.75 -31.06 -5.71
N PRO A 382 -1.91 -30.47 -5.35
CA PRO A 382 -3.12 -30.62 -6.16
C PRO A 382 -3.00 -30.09 -7.58
N VAL A 383 -3.88 -30.59 -8.45
CA VAL A 383 -4.09 -30.03 -9.80
C VAL A 383 -5.30 -29.11 -9.76
N VAL A 384 -5.09 -27.85 -10.14
CA VAL A 384 -6.14 -26.87 -10.37
C VAL A 384 -6.43 -26.84 -11.87
N THR A 385 -7.65 -27.22 -12.23
CA THR A 385 -8.12 -27.16 -13.61
C THR A 385 -8.41 -25.72 -14.04
N PRO A 386 -8.41 -25.40 -15.35
CA PRO A 386 -8.80 -24.08 -15.83
C PRO A 386 -10.21 -23.64 -15.37
N ALA A 387 -11.14 -24.58 -15.18
CA ALA A 387 -12.48 -24.28 -14.66
C ALA A 387 -12.43 -23.87 -13.18
N GLN A 388 -11.67 -24.59 -12.35
CA GLN A 388 -11.45 -24.21 -10.95
C GLN A 388 -10.73 -22.88 -10.85
N ARG A 389 -9.72 -22.61 -11.70
CA ARG A 389 -9.05 -21.31 -11.72
C ARG A 389 -10.03 -20.17 -11.99
N ARG A 390 -10.86 -20.30 -13.02
CA ARG A 390 -11.88 -19.28 -13.34
C ARG A 390 -12.82 -19.01 -12.15
N GLU A 391 -13.21 -20.05 -11.42
CA GLU A 391 -14.04 -19.89 -10.22
C GLU A 391 -13.30 -19.19 -9.08
N ILE A 392 -12.03 -19.51 -8.85
CA ILE A 392 -11.19 -18.81 -7.85
C ILE A 392 -11.11 -17.31 -8.19
N ILE A 393 -10.82 -16.99 -9.45
CA ILE A 393 -10.76 -15.59 -9.92
C ILE A 393 -12.13 -14.90 -9.80
N HIS A 394 -13.22 -15.58 -10.14
CA HIS A 394 -14.57 -15.02 -10.02
C HIS A 394 -14.93 -14.65 -8.57
N ARG A 395 -14.68 -15.57 -7.62
CA ARG A 395 -14.91 -15.32 -6.19
C ARG A 395 -14.05 -14.17 -5.67
N ARG A 396 -12.79 -14.12 -6.11
CA ARG A 396 -11.85 -13.05 -5.76
C ARG A 396 -12.32 -11.69 -6.24
N ALA A 397 -12.70 -11.57 -7.51
CA ALA A 397 -13.24 -10.33 -8.08
C ALA A 397 -14.48 -9.87 -7.29
N LYS A 398 -15.45 -10.77 -7.06
CA LYS A 398 -16.65 -10.47 -6.28
C LYS A 398 -16.33 -10.00 -4.86
N ALA A 399 -15.36 -10.63 -4.21
CA ALA A 399 -14.93 -10.26 -2.86
C ALA A 399 -14.27 -8.87 -2.83
N VAL A 400 -13.41 -8.55 -3.80
CA VAL A 400 -12.81 -7.21 -3.91
C VAL A 400 -13.87 -6.14 -4.17
N LEU A 401 -14.75 -6.34 -5.15
CA LEU A 401 -15.83 -5.39 -5.47
C LEU A 401 -16.68 -5.09 -4.22
N ARG A 402 -17.05 -6.13 -3.46
CA ARG A 402 -17.79 -5.97 -2.20
C ARG A 402 -16.99 -5.23 -1.13
N ARG A 403 -15.72 -5.58 -0.92
CA ARG A 403 -14.86 -4.99 0.13
C ARG A 403 -14.68 -3.48 -0.07
N PHE A 404 -14.56 -3.04 -1.32
CA PHE A 404 -14.32 -1.65 -1.69
C PHE A 404 -15.61 -0.88 -2.08
N GLY A 405 -16.74 -1.56 -2.21
CA GLY A 405 -18.04 -0.95 -2.52
C GLY A 405 -18.11 -0.37 -3.93
N ILE A 406 -17.49 -1.04 -4.90
CA ILE A 406 -17.39 -0.63 -6.30
C ILE A 406 -18.23 -1.50 -7.24
#